data_AF-A0A3D2ISZ8-F1
#
_entry.id   AF-A0A3D2ISZ8-F1
#
_cell.length_a   1.000
_cell.length_b   1.000
_cell.length_c   1.000
_cell.angle_alpha   90.00
_cell.angle_beta   90.00
_cell.angle_gamma   90.00
#
_symmetry.space_group_name_H-M   'P 1'
#
loop_
_entity.id
_entity.type
_entity.pdbx_description
1 polymer ?
#
loop_
_entity_poly.entity_id
_entity_poly.type
_entity_poly.pdbx_seq_one_letter_code
_entity_poly.pdbx_strand_id
1 'polypeptide(L)'
;MKDILNDLAQQCCAENLTLQRCCGMQEKTLADLIKEQKEKVLHNRSIAPLCDPEDLYGLVQNRVRNLLGEEEADGVVRTLRGGAVCTADHHGGLYFAQSFQGDLLFSMLLETLGIQEKAVPIFCAGQVELENASYARGICASMSEAGKQYFPIFPARESVRLASYTAPISEEMLRRFRHRFVETGGAGANH
;
A
#
# COMPACT_ATOMS: atom_id res chain seq x y z
N MET A 1 13.86 -13.94 -8.23
CA MET A 1 12.74 -13.17 -7.64
C MET A 1 13.03 -11.67 -7.68
N LYS A 2 14.23 -11.22 -7.27
CA LYS A 2 14.66 -9.82 -7.43
C LYS A 2 14.66 -9.32 -8.87
N ASP A 3 15.13 -10.13 -9.83
CA ASP A 3 15.15 -9.74 -11.24
C ASP A 3 13.75 -9.49 -11.80
N ILE A 4 12.78 -10.32 -11.42
CA ILE A 4 11.36 -10.17 -11.81
C ILE A 4 10.76 -8.88 -11.24
N LEU A 5 11.08 -8.53 -9.99
CA LEU A 5 10.58 -7.29 -9.38
C LEU A 5 11.21 -6.04 -10.01
N ASN A 6 12.49 -6.12 -10.39
CA ASN A 6 13.16 -5.04 -11.13
C ASN A 6 12.55 -4.86 -12.51
N ASP A 7 12.34 -5.94 -13.25
CA ASP A 7 11.72 -5.91 -14.59
C ASP A 7 10.30 -5.32 -14.50
N LEU A 8 9.52 -5.77 -13.51
CA LEU A 8 8.17 -5.26 -13.25
C LEU A 8 8.20 -3.76 -12.92
N ALA A 9 9.07 -3.32 -12.03
CA ALA A 9 9.21 -1.91 -11.65
C ALA A 9 9.65 -1.04 -12.84
N GLN A 10 10.53 -1.56 -13.68
CA GLN A 10 11.02 -0.86 -14.87
C GLN A 10 9.92 -0.70 -15.91
N GLN A 11 9.13 -1.75 -16.14
CA GLN A 11 7.96 -1.68 -17.00
C GLN A 11 6.90 -0.71 -16.44
N CYS A 12 6.65 -0.76 -15.14
CA CYS A 12 5.74 0.17 -14.47
C CYS A 12 6.15 1.64 -14.66
N CYS A 13 7.43 1.96 -14.54
CA CYS A 13 7.93 3.31 -14.79
C CYS A 13 7.80 3.72 -16.26
N ALA A 14 8.08 2.79 -17.18
CA ALA A 14 7.99 3.05 -18.63
C ALA A 14 6.55 3.30 -19.10
N GLU A 15 5.55 2.67 -18.47
CA GLU A 15 4.15 2.77 -18.87
C GLU A 15 3.35 3.82 -18.08
N ASN A 16 3.90 4.35 -16.97
CA ASN A 16 3.22 5.34 -16.14
C ASN A 16 3.35 6.77 -16.72
N LEU A 17 2.38 7.15 -17.54
CA LEU A 17 2.29 8.48 -18.17
C LEU A 17 2.27 9.63 -17.15
N THR A 18 1.77 9.41 -15.92
CA THR A 18 1.80 10.43 -14.86
C THR A 18 3.23 10.68 -14.38
N LEU A 19 4.00 9.63 -14.12
CA LEU A 19 5.43 9.76 -13.78
C LEU A 19 6.20 10.43 -14.91
N GLN A 20 5.95 10.02 -16.17
CA GLN A 20 6.59 10.65 -17.33
C GLN A 20 6.30 12.15 -17.45
N ARG A 21 5.05 12.57 -17.20
CA ARG A 21 4.61 13.98 -17.27
C ARG A 21 5.10 14.81 -16.08
N CYS A 22 4.97 14.30 -14.85
CA CYS A 22 5.25 15.06 -13.63
C CYS A 22 6.76 15.22 -13.36
N CYS A 23 7.59 14.25 -13.78
CA CYS A 23 9.01 14.25 -13.49
C CYS A 23 9.89 14.55 -14.71
N GLY A 24 9.30 14.89 -15.87
CA GLY A 24 10.04 15.15 -17.11
C GLY A 24 10.86 13.94 -17.57
N MET A 25 10.35 12.71 -17.38
CA MET A 25 11.14 11.47 -17.46
C MET A 25 11.37 10.94 -18.88
N GLN A 26 11.34 11.77 -19.93
CA GLN A 26 11.57 11.24 -21.28
C GLN A 26 12.96 10.57 -21.42
N GLU A 27 13.90 10.83 -20.49
CA GLU A 27 15.26 10.28 -20.50
C GLU A 27 15.71 9.63 -19.17
N LYS A 28 14.89 9.56 -18.12
CA LYS A 28 15.31 9.05 -16.80
C LYS A 28 15.03 7.56 -16.65
N THR A 29 16.01 6.80 -16.14
CA THR A 29 15.86 5.38 -15.83
C THR A 29 15.24 5.16 -14.45
N LEU A 30 14.78 3.93 -14.16
CA LEU A 30 14.36 3.51 -12.82
C LEU A 30 15.48 3.75 -11.78
N ALA A 31 16.74 3.50 -12.15
CA ALA A 31 17.88 3.70 -11.27
C ALA A 31 18.06 5.17 -10.92
N ASP A 32 17.88 6.08 -11.88
CA ASP A 32 17.94 7.52 -11.64
C ASP A 32 16.84 7.97 -10.69
N LEU A 33 15.62 7.46 -10.87
CA LEU A 33 14.49 7.76 -9.99
C LEU A 33 14.76 7.29 -8.56
N ILE A 34 15.20 6.04 -8.36
CA ILE A 34 15.52 5.52 -7.03
C ILE A 34 16.64 6.32 -6.38
N LYS A 35 17.68 6.70 -7.16
CA LYS A 35 18.77 7.54 -6.67
C LYS A 35 18.28 8.91 -6.19
N GLU A 36 17.44 9.59 -6.97
CA GLU A 36 16.86 10.89 -6.58
C GLU A 36 16.02 10.77 -5.31
N GLN A 37 15.21 9.71 -5.17
CA GLN A 37 14.43 9.50 -3.95
C GLN A 37 15.32 9.17 -2.75
N LYS A 38 16.40 8.41 -2.95
CA LYS A 38 17.41 8.14 -1.92
C LYS A 38 18.05 9.44 -1.43
N GLU A 39 18.45 10.33 -2.33
CA GLU A 39 19.00 11.64 -1.98
C GLU A 39 18.02 12.47 -1.15
N LYS A 40 16.72 12.47 -1.51
CA LYS A 40 15.67 13.13 -0.73
C LYS A 40 15.51 12.53 0.66
N VAL A 41 15.51 11.20 0.79
CA VAL A 41 15.44 10.54 2.11
C VAL A 41 16.65 10.93 2.96
N LEU A 42 17.86 10.88 2.40
CA LEU A 42 19.08 11.26 3.10
C LEU A 42 19.07 12.73 3.53
N HIS A 43 18.54 13.63 2.68
CA HIS A 43 18.32 15.02 3.04
C HIS A 43 17.30 15.16 4.19
N ASN A 44 16.15 14.48 4.11
CA ASN A 44 15.14 14.56 5.17
C ASN A 44 15.67 14.04 6.52
N ARG A 45 16.52 13.02 6.51
CA ARG A 45 17.20 12.51 7.72
C ARG A 45 18.15 13.51 8.36
N SER A 46 18.63 14.53 7.63
CA SER A 46 19.50 15.58 8.19
C SER A 46 18.72 16.70 8.86
N ILE A 47 17.40 16.74 8.68
CA ILE A 47 16.51 17.71 9.32
C ILE A 47 16.13 17.20 10.71
N ALA A 48 16.25 18.08 11.71
CA ALA A 48 15.81 17.75 13.07
C ALA A 48 14.30 17.49 13.09
N PRO A 49 13.83 16.37 13.68
CA PRO A 49 12.41 16.06 13.75
C PRO A 49 11.68 17.05 14.67
N LEU A 50 10.43 17.38 14.33
CA LEU A 50 9.61 18.31 15.10
C LEU A 50 9.10 17.72 16.42
N CYS A 51 9.10 16.39 16.53
CA CYS A 51 8.72 15.64 17.72
C CYS A 51 9.64 14.41 17.87
N ASP A 52 9.59 13.77 19.04
CA ASP A 52 10.34 12.53 19.26
C ASP A 52 9.78 11.41 18.36
N PRO A 53 10.57 10.85 17.43
CA PRO A 53 10.11 9.75 16.59
C PRO A 53 9.83 8.46 17.36
N GLU A 54 10.35 8.29 18.58
CA GLU A 54 10.11 7.11 19.41
C GLU A 54 8.61 6.93 19.77
N ASP A 55 7.86 8.02 19.90
CA ASP A 55 6.41 7.95 20.14
C ASP A 55 5.70 7.24 18.97
N LEU A 56 6.07 7.58 17.74
CA LEU A 56 5.55 6.93 16.54
C LEU A 56 5.99 5.47 16.47
N TYR A 57 7.26 5.18 16.76
CA TYR A 57 7.79 3.82 16.72
C TYR A 57 7.08 2.92 17.73
N GLY A 58 6.88 3.38 18.96
CA GLY A 58 6.15 2.64 19.99
C GLY A 58 4.71 2.36 19.60
N LEU A 59 4.01 3.34 19.02
CA LEU A 59 2.64 3.16 18.52
C LEU A 59 2.57 2.10 17.41
N VAL A 60 3.46 2.19 16.42
CA VAL A 60 3.50 1.23 15.31
C VAL A 60 3.89 -0.17 15.80
N GLN A 61 4.91 -0.29 16.64
CA GLN A 61 5.35 -1.57 17.19
C GLN A 61 4.21 -2.26 17.94
N ASN A 62 3.53 -1.54 18.84
CA ASN A 62 2.40 -2.06 19.58
C ASN A 62 1.27 -2.52 18.66
N ARG A 63 0.95 -1.73 17.62
CA ARG A 63 -0.11 -2.06 16.67
C ARG A 63 0.23 -3.30 15.85
N VAL A 64 1.44 -3.38 15.30
CA VAL A 64 1.88 -4.50 14.46
C VAL A 64 2.04 -5.76 15.30
N ARG A 65 2.60 -5.67 16.51
CA ARG A 65 2.74 -6.80 17.43
C ARG A 65 1.41 -7.50 17.70
N ASN A 66 0.36 -6.71 17.92
CA ASN A 66 -0.98 -7.23 18.19
C ASN A 66 -1.64 -7.91 16.97
N LEU A 67 -1.16 -7.64 15.75
CA LEU A 67 -1.75 -8.16 14.52
C LEU A 67 -0.94 -9.30 13.91
N LEU A 68 0.39 -9.19 13.90
CA LEU A 68 1.28 -10.07 13.14
C LEU A 68 2.31 -10.78 14.01
N GLY A 69 2.65 -10.24 15.17
CA GLY A 69 3.66 -10.81 16.08
C GLY A 69 4.86 -9.91 16.30
N GLU A 70 5.77 -10.33 17.21
CA GLU A 70 6.93 -9.54 17.63
C GLU A 70 7.95 -9.33 16.50
N GLU A 71 8.24 -10.38 15.72
CA GLU A 71 9.26 -10.33 14.65
C GLU A 71 8.90 -9.26 13.61
N GLU A 72 7.65 -9.25 13.15
CA GLU A 72 7.15 -8.27 12.19
C GLU A 72 7.11 -6.87 12.79
N ALA A 73 6.74 -6.73 14.07
CA ALA A 73 6.72 -5.44 14.75
C ALA A 73 8.11 -4.81 14.82
N ASP A 74 9.12 -5.59 15.19
CA ASP A 74 10.50 -5.14 15.25
C ASP A 74 11.04 -4.81 13.85
N GLY A 75 10.73 -5.63 12.85
CA GLY A 75 11.10 -5.37 11.47
C GLY A 75 10.54 -4.06 10.95
N VAL A 76 9.26 -3.80 11.18
CA VAL A 76 8.63 -2.53 10.79
C VAL A 76 9.31 -1.35 11.48
N VAL A 77 9.60 -1.43 12.78
CA VAL A 77 10.30 -0.35 13.50
C VAL A 77 11.71 -0.12 12.95
N ARG A 78 12.46 -1.18 12.63
CA ARG A 78 13.79 -1.03 11.98
C ARG A 78 13.68 -0.29 10.65
N THR A 79 12.66 -0.58 9.84
CA THR A 79 12.39 0.17 8.61
C THR A 79 12.07 1.64 8.88
N LEU A 80 11.23 1.93 9.88
CA LEU A 80 10.85 3.31 10.25
C LEU A 80 12.01 4.14 10.81
N ARG A 81 12.92 3.51 11.57
CA ARG A 81 14.18 4.12 12.01
C ARG A 81 15.08 4.48 10.83
N GLY A 82 14.89 3.80 9.70
CA GLY A 82 15.43 4.19 8.40
C GLY A 82 14.89 5.52 7.87
N GLY A 83 13.96 6.22 8.53
CA GLY A 83 13.55 7.58 8.13
C GLY A 83 13.00 7.69 6.69
N ALA A 84 12.57 6.57 6.12
CA ALA A 84 11.91 6.50 4.83
C ALA A 84 10.48 6.01 5.10
N VAL A 85 9.50 6.84 4.77
CA VAL A 85 8.09 6.57 5.06
C VAL A 85 7.25 6.90 3.83
N CYS A 86 6.49 5.93 3.34
CA CYS A 86 5.47 6.18 2.33
C CYS A 86 4.20 6.67 3.04
N THR A 87 3.85 7.95 2.88
CA THR A 87 2.74 8.62 3.60
C THR A 87 1.58 9.04 2.70
N ALA A 88 1.75 8.91 1.39
CA ALA A 88 0.80 9.35 0.38
C ALA A 88 0.21 8.15 -0.38
N ASP A 89 -0.08 7.05 0.32
CA ASP A 89 -0.75 5.92 -0.30
C ASP A 89 -2.23 5.85 0.04
N HIS A 90 -3.02 5.78 -1.01
CA HIS A 90 -4.41 5.38 -0.98
C HIS A 90 -4.40 3.86 -1.15
N HIS A 91 -4.17 3.10 -0.07
CA HIS A 91 -4.40 1.65 0.01
C HIS A 91 -5.88 1.31 -0.09
N GLY A 92 -6.48 1.82 -1.15
CA GLY A 92 -7.84 1.67 -1.49
C GLY A 92 -8.14 0.25 -1.94
N GLY A 93 -9.32 -0.27 -1.61
CA GLY A 93 -9.79 -1.55 -2.16
C GLY A 93 -9.91 -1.56 -3.70
N LEU A 94 -9.83 -0.39 -4.36
CA LEU A 94 -9.43 -0.32 -5.76
C LEU A 94 -7.92 -0.50 -5.89
N TYR A 95 -7.48 -1.63 -6.45
CA TYR A 95 -6.10 -1.79 -6.89
C TYR A 95 -5.76 -0.74 -7.95
N PHE A 96 -5.21 0.39 -7.52
CA PHE A 96 -4.66 1.39 -8.41
C PHE A 96 -3.26 0.95 -8.79
N ALA A 97 -3.03 0.74 -10.08
CA ALA A 97 -1.70 0.43 -10.59
C ALA A 97 -0.66 1.43 -10.06
N GLN A 98 -1.03 2.72 -9.93
CA GLN A 98 -0.16 3.76 -9.40
C GLN A 98 0.27 3.53 -7.93
N SER A 99 -0.64 3.05 -7.07
CA SER A 99 -0.33 2.74 -5.67
C SER A 99 0.60 1.54 -5.57
N PHE A 100 0.27 0.43 -6.25
CA PHE A 100 1.13 -0.75 -6.28
C PHE A 100 2.53 -0.45 -6.85
N GLN A 101 2.59 0.38 -7.89
CA GLN A 101 3.86 0.87 -8.44
C GLN A 101 4.62 1.71 -7.41
N GLY A 102 3.94 2.59 -6.68
CA GLY A 102 4.51 3.36 -5.59
C GLY A 102 5.11 2.48 -4.49
N ASP A 103 4.37 1.45 -4.07
CA ASP A 103 4.80 0.51 -3.03
C ASP A 103 6.02 -0.30 -3.45
N LEU A 104 6.02 -0.78 -4.70
CA LEU A 104 7.15 -1.50 -5.27
C LEU A 104 8.39 -0.61 -5.36
N LEU A 105 8.25 0.61 -5.87
CA LEU A 105 9.34 1.59 -5.93
C LEU A 105 9.86 1.95 -4.54
N PHE A 106 8.97 2.08 -3.56
CA PHE A 106 9.33 2.36 -2.18
C PHE A 106 10.10 1.18 -1.56
N SER A 107 9.66 -0.06 -1.79
CA SER A 107 10.40 -1.26 -1.37
C SER A 107 11.82 -1.31 -1.96
N MET A 108 11.96 -1.02 -3.26
CA MET A 108 13.28 -0.95 -3.90
C MET A 108 14.15 0.17 -3.33
N LEU A 109 13.56 1.34 -3.03
CA LEU A 109 14.26 2.42 -2.35
C LEU A 109 14.81 1.99 -0.99
N LEU A 110 14.00 1.29 -0.18
CA LEU A 110 14.45 0.75 1.11
C LEU A 110 15.66 -0.18 0.96
N GLU A 111 15.66 -1.06 -0.05
CA GLU A 111 16.81 -1.91 -0.34
C GLU A 111 18.07 -1.09 -0.65
N THR A 112 17.97 -0.02 -1.45
CA THR A 112 19.12 0.86 -1.76
C THR A 112 19.61 1.67 -0.57
N LEU A 113 18.78 1.81 0.47
CA LEU A 113 19.14 2.39 1.77
C LEU A 113 19.73 1.35 2.74
N GLY A 114 19.84 0.08 2.32
CA GLY A 114 20.36 -1.02 3.13
C GLY A 114 19.34 -1.64 4.09
N ILE A 115 18.06 -1.35 3.91
CA ILE A 115 16.97 -1.88 4.73
C ILE A 115 16.41 -3.12 4.04
N GLN A 116 16.49 -4.28 4.70
CA GLN A 116 16.12 -5.58 4.13
C GLN A 116 15.07 -6.31 4.98
N GLU A 117 14.06 -5.56 5.40
CA GLU A 117 12.95 -6.10 6.18
C GLU A 117 11.88 -6.70 5.28
N LYS A 118 11.24 -7.77 5.74
CA LYS A 118 10.14 -8.42 5.00
C LYS A 118 8.88 -7.54 4.96
N ALA A 119 8.72 -6.65 5.94
CA ALA A 119 7.56 -5.78 6.09
C ALA A 119 7.93 -4.33 5.73
N VAL A 120 7.15 -3.75 4.82
CA VAL A 120 7.29 -2.36 4.37
C VAL A 120 6.18 -1.53 5.02
N PRO A 121 6.50 -0.57 5.90
CA PRO A 121 5.49 0.29 6.50
C PRO A 121 5.02 1.32 5.50
N ILE A 122 3.71 1.31 5.25
CA ILE A 122 3.04 2.31 4.43
C ILE A 122 1.95 2.95 5.28
N PHE A 123 1.97 4.27 5.36
CA PHE A 123 0.97 5.06 6.08
C PHE A 123 -0.09 5.51 5.10
N CYS A 124 -1.31 5.07 5.35
CA CYS A 124 -2.48 5.40 4.57
C CYS A 124 -3.45 6.29 5.35
N ALA A 125 -4.26 7.05 4.62
CA ALA A 125 -5.31 7.89 5.20
C ALA A 125 -6.47 7.02 5.73
N GLY A 126 -6.57 6.87 7.05
CA GLY A 126 -7.64 6.08 7.69
C GLY A 126 -8.95 6.83 7.96
N GLN A 127 -9.00 8.15 7.76
CA GLN A 127 -10.17 9.02 7.97
C GLN A 127 -10.99 9.16 6.67
N VAL A 128 -11.29 8.03 6.04
CA VAL A 128 -12.08 7.96 4.82
C VAL A 128 -13.04 6.78 4.90
N GLU A 129 -14.24 6.91 4.35
CA GLU A 129 -15.30 5.90 4.43
C GLU A 129 -14.96 4.64 3.59
N LEU A 130 -15.46 3.47 3.98
CA LEU A 130 -15.21 2.19 3.29
C LEU A 130 -15.98 1.98 1.97
N GLU A 131 -16.56 3.02 1.40
CA GLU A 131 -17.20 2.99 0.10
C GLU A 131 -16.85 4.26 -0.68
N ASN A 132 -15.57 4.42 -1.00
CA ASN A 132 -15.10 5.52 -1.82
C ASN A 132 -14.20 5.05 -2.98
N ALA A 133 -13.86 5.98 -3.88
CA ALA A 133 -13.05 5.69 -5.05
C ALA A 133 -11.68 5.08 -4.67
N SER A 134 -11.16 5.37 -3.49
CA SER A 134 -10.00 4.70 -2.93
C SER A 134 -10.42 3.42 -2.22
N TYR A 135 -11.10 3.50 -1.08
CA TYR A 135 -11.37 2.36 -0.21
C TYR A 135 -12.65 1.64 -0.63
N ALA A 136 -12.51 0.52 -1.34
CA ALA A 136 -13.62 -0.38 -1.61
C ALA A 136 -14.01 -1.17 -0.36
N ARG A 137 -15.30 -1.50 -0.25
CA ARG A 137 -15.90 -2.33 0.82
C ARG A 137 -15.50 -3.81 0.71
N GLY A 138 -14.33 -4.12 0.14
CA GLY A 138 -13.88 -5.46 -0.18
C GLY A 138 -12.79 -5.44 -1.26
N ILE A 139 -12.80 -6.43 -2.14
CA ILE A 139 -11.83 -6.53 -3.24
C ILE A 139 -12.41 -5.87 -4.49
N CYS A 140 -11.60 -5.13 -5.23
CA CYS A 140 -11.93 -4.79 -6.62
C CYS A 140 -10.94 -5.46 -7.56
N ALA A 141 -11.45 -6.21 -8.53
CA ALA A 141 -10.64 -6.77 -9.61
C ALA A 141 -10.91 -6.01 -10.90
N SER A 142 -9.85 -5.68 -11.64
CA SER A 142 -9.98 -5.18 -13.00
C SER A 142 -9.85 -6.38 -13.94
N MET A 143 -10.95 -6.81 -14.55
CA MET A 143 -10.96 -7.97 -15.46
C MET A 143 -10.85 -7.54 -16.94
N SER A 144 -11.11 -6.27 -17.25
CA SER A 144 -10.91 -5.68 -18.59
C SER A 144 -10.71 -4.16 -18.50
N GLU A 145 -10.27 -3.51 -19.59
CA GLU A 145 -10.15 -2.04 -19.69
C GLU A 145 -11.49 -1.31 -19.44
N ALA A 146 -12.62 -1.99 -19.63
CA ALA A 146 -13.95 -1.40 -19.56
C ALA A 146 -14.76 -1.74 -18.30
N GLY A 147 -14.28 -2.65 -17.43
CA GLY A 147 -15.09 -3.18 -16.34
C GLY A 147 -14.32 -3.46 -15.05
N LYS A 148 -14.54 -2.61 -14.04
CA LYS A 148 -14.16 -2.90 -12.65
C LYS A 148 -15.24 -3.80 -12.03
N GLN A 149 -14.82 -4.91 -11.42
CA GLN A 149 -15.72 -5.79 -10.66
C GLN A 149 -15.45 -5.66 -9.17
N TYR A 150 -16.50 -5.34 -8.40
CA TYR A 150 -16.43 -5.18 -6.96
C TYR A 150 -16.94 -6.43 -6.24
N PHE A 151 -16.15 -6.88 -5.28
CA PHE A 151 -16.36 -8.05 -4.45
C PHE A 151 -16.45 -7.61 -2.99
N PRO A 152 -17.63 -7.20 -2.51
CA PRO A 152 -17.77 -6.71 -1.14
C PRO A 152 -17.48 -7.83 -0.13
N ILE A 153 -16.53 -7.58 0.76
CA ILE A 153 -16.20 -8.45 1.90
C ILE A 153 -16.83 -7.88 3.18
N PHE A 154 -16.75 -6.55 3.35
CA PHE A 154 -17.36 -5.89 4.48
C PHE A 154 -18.89 -5.79 4.29
N PRO A 155 -19.71 -5.90 5.35
CA PRO A 155 -21.14 -5.69 5.27
C PRO A 155 -21.51 -4.27 4.81
N ALA A 156 -22.66 -4.10 4.13
CA ALA A 156 -23.10 -2.79 3.62
C ALA A 156 -23.23 -1.73 4.72
N ARG A 157 -23.61 -2.12 5.94
CA ARG A 157 -23.68 -1.21 7.09
C ARG A 157 -22.34 -0.57 7.48
N GLU A 158 -21.21 -1.12 7.02
CA GLU A 158 -19.88 -0.56 7.28
C GLU A 158 -19.44 0.43 6.18
N SER A 159 -20.25 0.69 5.14
CA SER A 159 -19.83 1.53 4.00
C SER A 159 -19.46 2.95 4.39
N VAL A 160 -20.27 3.57 5.25
CA VAL A 160 -20.04 4.93 5.79
C VAL A 160 -19.08 4.95 6.98
N ARG A 161 -18.54 3.78 7.38
CA ARG A 161 -17.60 3.70 8.47
C ARG A 161 -16.22 4.07 7.97
N LEU A 162 -15.54 4.91 8.74
CA LEU A 162 -14.15 5.26 8.48
C LEU A 162 -13.27 3.99 8.54
N ALA A 163 -12.38 3.84 7.56
CA ALA A 163 -11.50 2.69 7.42
C ALA A 163 -10.71 2.40 8.72
N SER A 164 -10.21 3.44 9.39
CA SER A 164 -9.49 3.34 10.67
C SER A 164 -10.31 2.78 11.83
N TYR A 165 -11.64 2.93 11.79
CA TYR A 165 -12.54 2.46 12.83
C TYR A 165 -13.20 1.12 12.47
N THR A 166 -12.92 0.58 11.29
CA THR A 166 -13.48 -0.70 10.87
C THR A 166 -12.66 -1.84 11.45
N ALA A 167 -13.35 -2.85 11.97
CA ALA A 167 -12.69 -4.08 12.40
C ALA A 167 -11.98 -4.77 11.22
N PRO A 168 -10.90 -5.53 11.46
CA PRO A 168 -10.28 -6.37 10.44
C PRO A 168 -11.29 -7.33 9.78
N ILE A 169 -10.95 -7.80 8.57
CA ILE A 169 -11.72 -8.86 7.91
C ILE A 169 -11.75 -10.08 8.84
N SER A 170 -12.96 -10.57 9.12
CA SER A 170 -13.18 -11.74 9.98
C SER A 170 -13.40 -13.01 9.16
N GLU A 171 -13.19 -14.17 9.77
CA GLU A 171 -13.47 -15.45 9.13
C GLU A 171 -14.92 -15.59 8.66
N GLU A 172 -15.88 -15.04 9.40
CA GLU A 172 -17.28 -15.04 8.98
C GLU A 172 -17.52 -14.16 7.73
N MET A 173 -16.75 -13.09 7.55
CA MET A 173 -16.79 -12.32 6.30
C MET A 173 -16.21 -13.13 5.14
N LEU A 174 -15.09 -13.82 5.35
CA LEU A 174 -14.47 -14.70 4.34
C LEU A 174 -15.37 -15.88 3.96
N ARG A 175 -16.02 -16.51 4.93
CA ARG A 175 -16.97 -17.61 4.70
C ARG A 175 -18.15 -17.17 3.83
N ARG A 176 -18.76 -16.01 4.15
CA ARG A 176 -19.85 -15.44 3.33
C ARG A 176 -19.37 -15.05 1.93
N PHE A 177 -18.18 -14.49 1.82
CA PHE A 177 -17.57 -14.15 0.53
C PHE A 177 -17.40 -15.41 -0.34
N ARG A 178 -16.78 -16.48 0.21
CA ARG A 178 -16.61 -17.77 -0.49
C ARG A 178 -17.94 -18.36 -0.91
N HIS A 179 -18.92 -18.40 -0.01
CA HIS A 179 -20.24 -18.91 -0.33
C HIS A 179 -20.86 -18.17 -1.52
N ARG A 180 -20.87 -16.83 -1.46
CA ARG A 180 -21.52 -15.96 -2.47
C ARG A 180 -20.83 -15.97 -3.84
N PHE A 181 -19.50 -16.00 -3.88
CA PHE A 181 -18.74 -15.75 -5.11
C PHE A 181 -17.97 -16.96 -5.64
N VAL A 182 -17.66 -17.94 -4.79
CA VAL A 182 -16.90 -19.15 -5.19
C VAL A 182 -17.83 -20.35 -5.33
N GLU A 183 -18.74 -20.56 -4.38
CA GLU A 183 -19.61 -21.75 -4.35
C GLU A 183 -20.89 -21.59 -5.18
N THR A 184 -21.51 -20.41 -5.15
CA THR A 184 -22.79 -20.17 -5.86
C THR A 184 -22.64 -19.60 -7.28
N GLY A 185 -21.42 -19.51 -7.84
CA GLY A 185 -21.22 -19.14 -9.24
C GLY A 185 -21.90 -17.83 -9.67
N GLY A 186 -21.67 -16.73 -8.95
CA GLY A 186 -21.84 -15.37 -9.48
C GLY A 186 -23.20 -14.99 -10.10
N ALA A 187 -24.32 -15.51 -9.61
CA ALA A 187 -25.63 -14.97 -10.00
C ALA A 187 -25.93 -13.70 -9.18
N GLY A 188 -25.52 -12.54 -9.69
CA GLY A 188 -26.08 -11.24 -9.29
C GLY A 188 -25.09 -10.27 -8.63
N ALA A 189 -24.59 -9.32 -9.42
CA ALA A 189 -24.09 -8.04 -8.93
C ALA A 189 -24.04 -6.98 -10.06
N ASN A 190 -25.22 -6.54 -10.52
CA ASN A 190 -25.40 -5.12 -10.87
C ASN A 190 -26.01 -4.49 -9.62
N HIS A 191 -25.22 -3.72 -8.87
CA HIS A 191 -25.64 -2.58 -8.04
C HIS A 191 -24.39 -1.96 -7.42
#